data_AF-A0A3M1TM35-F1
#
_entry.id   AF-A0A3M1TM35-F1
#
_cell.length_a   1.000
_cell.length_b   1.000
_cell.length_c   1.000
_cell.angle_alpha   90.00
_cell.angle_beta   90.00
_cell.angle_gamma   90.00
#
_symmetry.space_group_name_H-M   'P 1'
#
loop_
_entity.id
_entity.type
_entity.pdbx_description
1 polymer ?
#
loop_
_entity_poly.entity_id
_entity_poly.type
_entity_poly.pdbx_seq_one_letter_code
_entity_poly.pdbx_strand_id
1 'polypeptide(L)'
;MSNPFAPDALFELDGFAHRDLFAGVESAWEALGERLARYLESHARRALEGTVEDGAVVKGAVWLAPGATIEAGAYVNGPAIIGPGAVVRHGAYLRENVIAGAGAILGHATEVKNAVFLDQASAGHFAYVGDSILGRRANLGAGTKLANFRVFPGEVRVCAPDGRSVATGMQKLGALVGDDVQIGCNAVTAPGTVIGRGSVVYSLASVRGTLPPRTLVSYKPELRRRPLREPR
;
A
#
# COMPACT_ATOMS: atom_id res chain seq x y z
N MET A 1 23.30 15.15 0.38
CA MET A 1 22.17 14.68 -0.45
C MET A 1 20.98 14.53 0.49
N SER A 2 19.81 15.05 0.14
CA SER A 2 18.59 14.86 0.95
C SER A 2 18.25 13.37 1.04
N ASN A 3 17.74 12.90 2.18
CA ASN A 3 17.35 11.51 2.36
C ASN A 3 16.18 11.18 1.40
N PRO A 4 16.35 10.31 0.38
CA PRO A 4 15.28 10.01 -0.58
C PRO A 4 14.15 9.17 0.02
N PHE A 5 14.31 8.72 1.27
CA PHE A 5 13.37 7.89 1.99
C PHE A 5 12.58 8.65 3.05
N ALA A 6 12.91 9.92 3.29
CA ALA A 6 12.18 10.72 4.26
C ALA A 6 10.70 10.84 3.85
N PRO A 7 9.76 10.92 4.82
CA PRO A 7 8.34 11.00 4.51
C PRO A 7 7.99 12.12 3.52
N ASP A 8 8.57 13.31 3.70
CA ASP A 8 8.38 14.49 2.84
C ASP A 8 8.96 14.33 1.42
N ALA A 9 9.94 13.44 1.24
CA ALA A 9 10.45 13.09 -0.09
C ALA A 9 9.43 12.29 -0.92
N LEU A 10 8.51 11.58 -0.26
CA LEU A 10 7.54 10.67 -0.90
C LEU A 10 6.10 11.17 -0.82
N PHE A 11 5.74 11.93 0.22
CA PHE A 11 4.37 12.23 0.57
C PHE A 11 4.18 13.70 0.95
N GLU A 12 3.18 14.35 0.37
CA GLU A 12 2.61 15.58 0.91
C GLU A 12 1.67 15.23 2.07
N LEU A 13 2.16 15.39 3.30
CA LEU A 13 1.42 15.05 4.52
C LEU A 13 0.52 16.19 5.01
N ASP A 14 0.62 17.38 4.43
CA ASP A 14 -0.25 18.49 4.76
C ASP A 14 -1.71 18.16 4.39
N GLY A 15 -2.60 18.26 5.38
CA GLY A 15 -4.00 17.88 5.24
C GLY A 15 -4.30 16.41 5.54
N PHE A 16 -3.29 15.52 5.60
CA PHE A 16 -3.51 14.15 6.01
C PHE A 16 -3.79 14.06 7.52
N ALA A 17 -4.96 13.54 7.89
CA ALA A 17 -5.42 13.51 9.28
C ALA A 17 -4.48 12.76 10.24
N HIS A 18 -3.69 11.82 9.71
CA HIS A 18 -2.76 10.99 10.50
C HIS A 18 -1.29 11.34 10.24
N ARG A 19 -0.99 12.57 9.83
CA ARG A 19 0.40 13.03 9.58
C ARG A 19 1.34 12.81 10.77
N ASP A 20 0.82 12.88 12.00
CA ASP A 20 1.60 12.71 13.23
C ASP A 20 2.21 11.31 13.36
N LEU A 21 1.69 10.32 12.63
CA LEU A 21 2.31 9.00 12.49
C LEU A 21 3.76 9.11 11.96
N PHE A 22 4.01 10.07 11.08
CA PHE A 22 5.30 10.33 10.44
C PHE A 22 6.17 11.33 11.21
N ALA A 23 5.70 11.85 12.35
CA ALA A 23 6.47 12.81 13.11
C ALA A 23 7.74 12.16 13.71
N GLY A 24 8.89 12.77 13.44
CA GLY A 24 10.19 12.37 13.98
C GLY A 24 10.75 11.06 13.42
N VAL A 25 10.25 10.56 12.29
CA VAL A 25 10.87 9.42 11.58
C VAL A 25 11.85 9.90 10.53
N GLU A 26 12.98 9.21 10.36
CA GLU A 26 13.96 9.56 9.34
C GLU A 26 13.59 8.96 7.99
N SER A 27 13.09 7.72 7.99
CA SER A 27 12.63 7.01 6.81
C SER A 27 11.16 6.65 6.92
N ALA A 28 10.42 6.82 5.83
CA ALA A 28 8.97 6.60 5.78
C ALA A 28 8.53 5.20 6.24
N TRP A 29 9.33 4.14 6.01
CA TRP A 29 8.97 2.80 6.46
C TRP A 29 8.95 2.65 7.99
N GLU A 30 9.61 3.53 8.74
CA GLU A 30 9.56 3.54 10.20
C GLU A 30 8.15 3.88 10.74
N ALA A 31 7.28 4.46 9.91
CA ALA A 31 5.86 4.67 10.22
C ALA A 31 5.07 3.35 10.31
N LEU A 32 5.61 2.23 9.82
CA LEU A 32 4.95 0.92 9.79
C LEU A 32 5.30 0.06 11.01
N GLY A 33 4.66 -1.12 11.10
CA GLY A 33 5.00 -2.12 12.10
C GLY A 33 4.58 -1.70 13.50
N GLU A 34 5.50 -1.77 14.47
CA GLU A 34 5.21 -1.43 15.87
C GLU A 34 4.80 0.04 16.06
N ARG A 35 5.29 0.96 15.22
CA ARG A 35 4.86 2.36 15.29
C ARG A 35 3.40 2.50 14.86
N LEU A 36 3.02 1.90 13.73
CA LEU A 36 1.64 1.91 13.25
C LEU A 36 0.68 1.23 14.25
N ALA A 37 1.09 0.09 14.82
CA ALA A 37 0.32 -0.61 15.84
C ALA A 37 0.04 0.28 17.06
N ARG A 38 1.08 0.89 17.65
CA ARG A 38 0.94 1.80 18.80
C ARG A 38 0.14 3.07 18.47
N TYR A 39 0.29 3.58 17.26
CA TYR A 39 -0.51 4.71 16.79
C TYR A 39 -2.00 4.32 16.74
N LEU A 40 -2.32 3.15 16.20
CA LEU A 40 -3.69 2.67 16.14
C LEU A 40 -4.26 2.27 17.51
N GLU A 41 -3.46 1.80 18.46
CA GLU A 41 -3.91 1.56 19.84
C GLU A 41 -4.42 2.86 20.52
N SER A 42 -3.84 4.00 20.17
CA SER A 42 -4.21 5.31 20.73
C SER A 42 -5.26 6.07 19.91
N HIS A 43 -5.42 5.76 18.63
CA HIS A 43 -6.30 6.52 17.71
C HIS A 43 -7.47 5.71 17.17
N ALA A 44 -7.35 4.39 17.03
CA ALA A 44 -8.46 3.55 16.61
C ALA A 44 -9.36 3.24 17.82
N ARG A 45 -10.66 3.37 17.59
CA ARG A 45 -11.70 3.06 18.58
C ARG A 45 -12.77 2.23 17.90
N ARG A 46 -13.56 1.49 18.66
CA ARG A 46 -14.76 0.85 18.08
C ARG A 46 -15.85 1.91 17.87
N ALA A 47 -15.88 2.51 16.68
CA ALA A 47 -16.87 3.51 16.30
C ALA A 47 -17.22 3.36 14.82
N LEU A 48 -18.46 3.00 14.52
CA LEU A 48 -18.95 2.79 13.16
C LEU A 48 -19.90 3.93 12.77
N GLU A 49 -19.33 5.07 12.38
CA GLU A 49 -20.06 6.31 12.08
C GLU A 49 -20.41 6.43 10.57
N GLY A 50 -19.84 5.56 9.73
CA GLY A 50 -20.17 5.38 8.32
C GLY A 50 -21.18 4.26 8.07
N THR A 51 -21.26 3.81 6.82
CA THR A 51 -22.17 2.73 6.40
C THR A 51 -21.46 1.38 6.46
N VAL A 52 -22.08 0.40 7.12
CA VAL A 52 -21.66 -1.00 7.04
C VAL A 52 -22.82 -1.77 6.44
N GLU A 53 -22.63 -2.32 5.25
CA GLU A 53 -23.66 -3.09 4.56
C GLU A 53 -23.87 -4.46 5.20
N ASP A 54 -25.09 -4.98 5.08
CA ASP A 54 -25.43 -6.31 5.57
C ASP A 54 -24.54 -7.39 4.92
N GLY A 55 -23.94 -8.24 5.76
CA GLY A 55 -23.02 -9.29 5.34
C GLY A 55 -21.53 -8.90 5.39
N ALA A 56 -21.19 -7.66 5.72
CA ALA A 56 -19.81 -7.29 6.07
C ALA A 56 -19.44 -7.80 7.48
N VAL A 57 -18.17 -8.16 7.68
CA VAL A 57 -17.64 -8.61 8.98
C VAL A 57 -16.65 -7.59 9.52
N VAL A 58 -16.92 -7.04 10.71
CA VAL A 58 -16.06 -6.02 11.35
C VAL A 58 -15.68 -6.43 12.78
N LYS A 59 -14.41 -6.79 12.99
CA LYS A 59 -13.83 -7.25 14.26
C LYS A 59 -12.81 -6.27 14.81
N GLY A 60 -12.62 -6.26 16.13
CA GLY A 60 -11.63 -5.41 16.79
C GLY A 60 -11.99 -3.92 16.80
N ALA A 61 -11.00 -3.08 17.11
CA ALA A 61 -11.11 -1.63 17.16
C ALA A 61 -11.09 -1.04 15.74
N VAL A 62 -12.26 -0.75 15.19
CA VAL A 62 -12.40 -0.15 13.86
C VAL A 62 -13.14 1.17 13.99
N TRP A 63 -12.46 2.25 13.61
CA TRP A 63 -13.09 3.54 13.43
C TRP A 63 -13.44 3.73 11.96
N LEU A 64 -14.73 3.69 11.64
CA LEU A 64 -15.28 4.00 10.33
C LEU A 64 -15.88 5.40 10.40
N ALA A 65 -15.26 6.36 9.72
CA ALA A 65 -15.66 7.77 9.76
C ALA A 65 -16.96 8.04 8.96
N PRO A 66 -17.61 9.20 9.15
CA PRO A 66 -18.79 9.58 8.38
C PRO A 66 -18.54 9.55 6.86
N GLY A 67 -19.51 9.04 6.11
CA GLY A 67 -19.45 8.89 4.66
C GLY A 67 -18.56 7.75 4.17
N ALA A 68 -17.78 7.10 5.05
CA ALA A 68 -17.06 5.89 4.68
C ALA A 68 -18.02 4.69 4.57
N THR A 69 -17.68 3.72 3.72
CA THR A 69 -18.53 2.54 3.48
C THR A 69 -17.72 1.26 3.55
N ILE A 70 -18.27 0.25 4.21
CA ILE A 70 -17.82 -1.14 4.14
C ILE A 70 -18.92 -1.93 3.42
N GLU A 71 -18.63 -2.35 2.20
CA GLU A 71 -19.56 -3.10 1.34
C GLU A 71 -19.76 -4.54 1.84
N ALA A 72 -20.88 -5.14 1.46
CA ALA A 72 -21.23 -6.51 1.82
C ALA A 72 -20.11 -7.51 1.47
N GLY A 73 -19.89 -8.52 2.31
CA GLY A 73 -18.87 -9.55 2.10
C GLY A 73 -17.43 -9.10 2.33
N ALA A 74 -17.16 -7.82 2.62
CA ALA A 74 -15.85 -7.38 3.10
C ALA A 74 -15.58 -7.91 4.52
N TYR A 75 -14.30 -8.21 4.81
CA TYR A 75 -13.85 -8.64 6.13
C TYR A 75 -12.80 -7.68 6.67
N VAL A 76 -13.10 -7.02 7.78
CA VAL A 76 -12.21 -6.06 8.44
C VAL A 76 -11.85 -6.57 9.84
N ASN A 77 -10.56 -6.87 10.03
CA ASN A 77 -9.99 -7.23 11.32
C ASN A 77 -9.13 -6.08 11.86
N GLY A 78 -9.65 -5.35 12.84
CA GLY A 78 -8.93 -4.25 13.46
C GLY A 78 -7.64 -4.66 14.21
N PRO A 79 -6.84 -3.66 14.64
CA PRO A 79 -7.20 -2.25 14.65
C PRO A 79 -7.12 -1.59 13.27
N ALA A 80 -8.08 -0.74 12.95
CA ALA A 80 -8.13 -0.01 11.68
C ALA A 80 -8.83 1.36 11.80
N ILE A 81 -8.40 2.31 10.99
CA ILE A 81 -9.09 3.58 10.77
C ILE A 81 -9.45 3.69 9.29
N ILE A 82 -10.72 3.93 9.01
CA ILE A 82 -11.27 4.09 7.67
C ILE A 82 -11.86 5.50 7.59
N GLY A 83 -11.11 6.41 6.96
CA GLY A 83 -11.37 7.84 6.93
C GLY A 83 -12.57 8.25 6.06
N PRO A 84 -12.97 9.54 6.12
CA PRO A 84 -14.19 10.02 5.50
C PRO A 84 -14.27 9.71 4.00
N GLY A 85 -15.40 9.16 3.55
CA GLY A 85 -15.61 8.81 2.14
C GLY A 85 -14.76 7.66 1.61
N ALA A 86 -13.93 7.01 2.44
CA ALA A 86 -13.19 5.83 2.04
C ALA A 86 -14.13 4.63 1.86
N VAL A 87 -13.80 3.75 0.92
CA VAL A 87 -14.63 2.58 0.59
C VAL A 87 -13.81 1.31 0.71
N VAL A 88 -14.28 0.40 1.57
CA VAL A 88 -13.83 -0.99 1.63
C VAL A 88 -14.82 -1.81 0.83
N ARG A 89 -14.40 -2.26 -0.36
CA ARG A 89 -15.29 -2.89 -1.33
C ARG A 89 -15.56 -4.37 -1.04
N HIS A 90 -16.57 -4.91 -1.71
CA HIS A 90 -17.01 -6.30 -1.61
C HIS A 90 -15.83 -7.28 -1.70
N GLY A 91 -15.71 -8.18 -0.72
CA GLY A 91 -14.67 -9.20 -0.67
C GLY A 91 -13.26 -8.70 -0.34
N ALA A 92 -13.07 -7.40 -0.06
CA ALA A 92 -11.80 -6.92 0.49
C ALA A 92 -11.50 -7.58 1.84
N TYR A 93 -10.25 -7.94 2.08
CA TYR A 93 -9.80 -8.48 3.36
C TYR A 93 -8.78 -7.54 4.02
N LEU A 94 -9.25 -6.78 5.00
CA LEU A 94 -8.40 -5.93 5.83
C LEU A 94 -7.99 -6.74 7.06
N ARG A 95 -6.69 -6.89 7.22
CA ARG A 95 -6.04 -7.43 8.41
C ARG A 95 -5.72 -6.31 9.39
N GLU A 96 -5.02 -6.67 10.46
CA GLU A 96 -4.62 -5.73 11.48
C GLU A 96 -3.75 -4.58 10.92
N ASN A 97 -3.82 -3.45 11.61
CA ASN A 97 -2.98 -2.27 11.43
C ASN A 97 -3.18 -1.57 10.08
N VAL A 98 -4.40 -1.11 9.78
CA VAL A 98 -4.71 -0.42 8.52
C VAL A 98 -5.21 0.99 8.77
N ILE A 99 -4.63 1.97 8.06
CA ILE A 99 -5.18 3.34 7.96
C ILE A 99 -5.56 3.59 6.50
N ALA A 100 -6.81 3.98 6.28
CA ALA A 100 -7.30 4.47 5.02
C ALA A 100 -7.66 5.95 5.14
N GLY A 101 -6.95 6.82 4.42
CA GLY A 101 -7.21 8.25 4.35
C GLY A 101 -8.54 8.60 3.70
N ALA A 102 -8.84 9.89 3.63
CA ALA A 102 -10.09 10.37 3.07
C ALA A 102 -10.23 9.96 1.59
N GLY A 103 -11.37 9.37 1.24
CA GLY A 103 -11.66 8.92 -0.13
C GLY A 103 -10.78 7.76 -0.63
N ALA A 104 -10.02 7.08 0.24
CA ALA A 104 -9.20 5.94 -0.16
C ALA A 104 -10.09 4.74 -0.58
N ILE A 105 -9.59 3.91 -1.50
CA ILE A 105 -10.33 2.75 -2.03
C ILE A 105 -9.54 1.47 -1.73
N LEU A 106 -10.11 0.63 -0.86
CA LEU A 106 -9.62 -0.70 -0.54
C LEU A 106 -10.53 -1.70 -1.25
N GLY A 107 -10.08 -2.11 -2.44
CA GLY A 107 -10.96 -2.59 -3.48
C GLY A 107 -11.34 -4.07 -3.45
N HIS A 108 -12.08 -4.52 -4.47
CA HIS A 108 -12.63 -5.86 -4.53
C HIS A 108 -11.54 -6.93 -4.47
N ALA A 109 -11.68 -7.88 -3.53
CA ALA A 109 -10.73 -8.97 -3.31
C ALA A 109 -9.27 -8.48 -3.12
N THR A 110 -9.09 -7.25 -2.63
CA THR A 110 -7.80 -6.72 -2.21
C THR A 110 -7.53 -7.12 -0.76
N GLU A 111 -6.38 -7.74 -0.50
CA GLU A 111 -5.90 -8.01 0.85
C GLU A 111 -4.95 -6.89 1.30
N VAL A 112 -5.20 -6.35 2.50
CA VAL A 112 -4.43 -5.25 3.09
C VAL A 112 -4.00 -5.62 4.50
N LYS A 113 -2.73 -5.40 4.85
CA LYS A 113 -2.19 -5.64 6.19
C LYS A 113 -1.09 -4.65 6.52
N ASN A 114 -1.08 -4.08 7.73
CA ASN A 114 0.00 -3.22 8.20
C ASN A 114 0.34 -2.14 7.16
N ALA A 115 -0.67 -1.38 6.74
CA ALA A 115 -0.55 -0.48 5.60
C ALA A 115 -1.26 0.85 5.81
N VAL A 116 -0.70 1.89 5.20
CA VAL A 116 -1.24 3.25 5.24
C VAL A 116 -1.57 3.68 3.82
N PHE A 117 -2.83 4.01 3.59
CA PHE A 117 -3.31 4.64 2.38
C PHE A 117 -3.52 6.11 2.71
N LEU A 118 -2.76 7.00 2.10
CA LEU A 118 -3.01 8.43 2.17
C LEU A 118 -4.29 8.77 1.39
N ASP A 119 -4.70 10.02 1.46
CA ASP A 119 -5.97 10.47 0.88
C ASP A 119 -6.07 10.10 -0.62
N GLN A 120 -7.23 9.57 -1.01
CA GLN A 120 -7.55 9.17 -2.37
C GLN A 120 -6.65 8.07 -2.95
N ALA A 121 -5.80 7.41 -2.14
CA ALA A 121 -5.04 6.26 -2.60
C ALA A 121 -5.97 5.07 -2.90
N SER A 122 -5.64 4.30 -3.94
CA SER A 122 -6.52 3.23 -4.44
C SER A 122 -5.76 1.94 -4.72
N ALA A 123 -6.30 0.85 -4.17
CA ALA A 123 -5.97 -0.52 -4.56
C ALA A 123 -7.27 -1.24 -4.98
N GLY A 124 -7.80 -0.83 -6.13
CA GLY A 124 -9.21 -1.05 -6.50
C GLY A 124 -9.63 -2.49 -6.77
N HIS A 125 -8.72 -3.38 -7.19
CA HIS A 125 -9.09 -4.74 -7.60
C HIS A 125 -7.94 -5.75 -7.44
N PHE A 126 -8.19 -6.88 -6.78
CA PHE A 126 -7.32 -8.06 -6.72
C PHE A 126 -5.86 -7.78 -6.32
N ALA A 127 -5.65 -6.79 -5.44
CA ALA A 127 -4.32 -6.37 -5.03
C ALA A 127 -3.89 -7.04 -3.71
N TYR A 128 -2.58 -7.07 -3.47
CA TYR A 128 -2.02 -7.37 -2.15
C TYR A 128 -1.16 -6.19 -1.69
N VAL A 129 -1.51 -5.61 -0.55
CA VAL A 129 -0.87 -4.44 0.05
C VAL A 129 -0.47 -4.76 1.50
N GLY A 130 0.70 -5.36 1.67
CA GLY A 130 1.26 -5.71 2.97
C GLY A 130 2.45 -4.84 3.33
N ASP A 131 2.53 -4.34 4.57
CA ASP A 131 3.67 -3.59 5.09
C ASP A 131 4.09 -2.44 4.15
N SER A 132 3.12 -1.62 3.72
CA SER A 132 3.29 -0.66 2.61
C SER A 132 2.63 0.68 2.91
N ILE A 133 3.12 1.73 2.25
CA ILE A 133 2.51 3.07 2.30
C ILE A 133 2.17 3.48 0.87
N LEU A 134 0.91 3.82 0.62
CA LEU A 134 0.44 4.38 -0.64
C LEU A 134 0.18 5.88 -0.45
N GLY A 135 0.89 6.70 -1.22
CA GLY A 135 0.80 8.15 -1.22
C GLY A 135 -0.53 8.63 -1.76
N ARG A 136 -0.78 9.94 -1.61
CA ARG A 136 -2.02 10.57 -2.02
C ARG A 136 -2.26 10.37 -3.52
N ARG A 137 -3.48 9.97 -3.89
CA ARG A 137 -3.87 9.63 -5.28
C ARG A 137 -3.00 8.56 -5.96
N ALA A 138 -2.19 7.81 -5.20
CA ALA A 138 -1.51 6.64 -5.75
C ALA A 138 -2.56 5.60 -6.14
N ASN A 139 -2.38 4.95 -7.29
CA ASN A 139 -3.36 4.01 -7.79
C ASN A 139 -2.68 2.72 -8.28
N LEU A 140 -3.14 1.60 -7.75
CA LEU A 140 -2.70 0.27 -8.11
C LEU A 140 -3.70 -0.35 -9.08
N GLY A 141 -3.23 -0.61 -10.30
CA GLY A 141 -3.96 -1.34 -11.32
C GLY A 141 -4.34 -2.73 -10.84
N ALA A 142 -5.38 -3.29 -11.46
CA ALA A 142 -5.93 -4.58 -11.07
C ALA A 142 -4.85 -5.66 -11.03
N GLY A 143 -4.84 -6.45 -9.96
CA GLY A 143 -3.89 -7.54 -9.83
C GLY A 143 -2.47 -7.09 -9.45
N THR A 144 -2.23 -5.86 -9.01
CA THR A 144 -0.90 -5.46 -8.50
C THR A 144 -0.55 -6.15 -7.18
N LYS A 145 0.70 -6.61 -6.99
CA LYS A 145 1.15 -7.19 -5.71
C LYS A 145 2.39 -6.48 -5.18
N LEU A 146 2.31 -6.02 -3.94
CA LEU A 146 3.45 -5.49 -3.21
C LEU A 146 4.05 -6.59 -2.34
N ALA A 147 5.05 -7.30 -2.87
CA ALA A 147 5.68 -8.37 -2.11
C ALA A 147 6.40 -7.79 -0.89
N ASN A 148 6.14 -8.32 0.30
CA ASN A 148 6.65 -7.80 1.57
C ASN A 148 7.64 -8.73 2.27
N PHE A 149 7.81 -9.96 1.79
CA PHE A 149 8.72 -10.94 2.40
C PHE A 149 9.81 -11.33 1.41
N ARG A 150 11.04 -11.47 1.90
CA ARG A 150 12.18 -11.93 1.10
C ARG A 150 12.06 -13.43 0.82
N VAL A 151 12.48 -13.85 -0.36
CA VAL A 151 12.56 -15.28 -0.72
C VAL A 151 13.50 -16.04 0.23
N PHE A 152 14.59 -15.39 0.63
CA PHE A 152 15.52 -15.93 1.63
C PHE A 152 15.34 -15.22 2.97
N PRO A 153 15.40 -15.94 4.10
CA PRO A 153 15.29 -15.36 5.43
C PRO A 153 16.24 -14.18 5.65
N GLY A 154 15.75 -13.17 6.35
CA GLY A 154 16.53 -12.02 6.77
C GLY A 154 15.82 -10.69 6.58
N GLU A 155 16.45 -9.65 7.10
CA GLU A 155 15.98 -8.28 7.06
C GLU A 155 15.75 -7.77 5.62
N VAL A 156 14.66 -7.04 5.38
CA VAL A 156 14.43 -6.32 4.12
C VAL A 156 15.41 -5.14 4.05
N ARG A 157 15.99 -4.93 2.86
CA ARG A 157 16.90 -3.81 2.61
C ARG A 157 16.42 -3.00 1.42
N VAL A 158 16.47 -1.69 1.55
CA VAL A 158 16.13 -0.76 0.46
C VAL A 158 17.39 -0.43 -0.33
N CYS A 159 17.29 -0.37 -1.66
CA CYS A 159 18.40 0.04 -2.52
C CYS A 159 18.23 1.52 -2.86
N ALA A 160 19.15 2.35 -2.36
CA ALA A 160 19.16 3.79 -2.64
C ALA A 160 19.47 4.08 -4.13
N PRO A 161 19.09 5.26 -4.63
CA PRO A 161 19.37 5.65 -6.02
C PRO A 161 20.86 5.59 -6.41
N ASP A 162 21.75 5.75 -5.44
CA ASP A 162 23.21 5.64 -5.63
C ASP A 162 23.75 4.21 -5.50
N GLY A 163 22.86 3.21 -5.41
CA GLY A 163 23.19 1.79 -5.32
C GLY A 163 23.47 1.29 -3.90
N ARG A 164 23.53 2.16 -2.88
CA ARG A 164 23.75 1.71 -1.50
C ARG A 164 22.60 0.86 -1.00
N SER A 165 22.93 -0.20 -0.26
CA SER A 165 21.96 -1.04 0.42
C SER A 165 21.74 -0.53 1.85
N VAL A 166 20.51 -0.11 2.15
CA VAL A 166 20.11 0.47 3.43
C VAL A 166 19.30 -0.56 4.22
N ALA A 167 19.73 -0.81 5.46
CA ALA A 167 19.03 -1.63 6.43
C ALA A 167 17.73 -0.93 6.87
N THR A 168 16.63 -1.67 6.94
CA THR A 168 15.32 -1.14 7.35
C THR A 168 14.98 -1.48 8.79
N GLY A 169 15.66 -2.48 9.37
CA GLY A 169 15.28 -3.10 10.65
C GLY A 169 14.05 -4.00 10.56
N MET A 170 13.44 -4.15 9.37
CA MET A 170 12.16 -4.85 9.21
C MET A 170 12.34 -6.23 8.57
N GLN A 171 11.68 -7.24 9.12
CA GLN A 171 11.58 -8.57 8.47
C GLN A 171 10.58 -8.59 7.31
N LYS A 172 9.62 -7.65 7.33
CA LYS A 172 8.62 -7.46 6.28
C LYS A 172 8.50 -5.99 5.94
N LEU A 173 8.61 -5.68 4.66
CA LEU A 173 8.39 -4.36 4.10
C LEU A 173 8.01 -4.55 2.63
N GLY A 174 6.81 -4.12 2.26
CA GLY A 174 6.30 -4.14 0.89
C GLY A 174 6.91 -3.02 0.06
N ALA A 175 6.12 -1.98 -0.21
CA ALA A 175 6.57 -0.83 -0.97
C ALA A 175 6.17 0.51 -0.35
N LEU A 176 7.00 1.51 -0.61
CA LEU A 176 6.66 2.92 -0.41
C LEU A 176 6.32 3.52 -1.77
N VAL A 177 5.05 3.80 -1.99
CA VAL A 177 4.53 4.28 -3.28
C VAL A 177 4.20 5.76 -3.10
N GLY A 178 5.01 6.66 -3.64
CA GLY A 178 4.84 8.10 -3.47
C GLY A 178 3.54 8.65 -4.04
N ASP A 179 3.27 9.92 -3.75
CA ASP A 179 2.08 10.61 -4.26
C ASP A 179 1.97 10.57 -5.78
N ASP A 180 0.74 10.51 -6.29
CA ASP A 180 0.41 10.53 -7.71
C ASP A 180 1.01 9.38 -8.55
N VAL A 181 1.53 8.33 -7.90
CA VAL A 181 2.09 7.17 -8.61
C VAL A 181 0.98 6.33 -9.23
N GLN A 182 1.17 5.92 -10.49
CA GLN A 182 0.27 5.02 -11.19
C GLN A 182 0.98 3.68 -11.48
N ILE A 183 0.50 2.58 -10.91
CA ILE A 183 1.04 1.25 -11.15
C ILE A 183 0.06 0.47 -12.03
N GLY A 184 0.52 -0.07 -13.14
CA GLY A 184 -0.30 -0.78 -14.11
C GLY A 184 -0.70 -2.18 -13.65
N CYS A 185 -1.73 -2.74 -14.28
CA CYS A 185 -2.27 -4.05 -13.94
C CYS A 185 -1.22 -5.16 -13.93
N ASN A 186 -1.34 -6.08 -12.97
CA ASN A 186 -0.47 -7.24 -12.79
C ASN A 186 1.04 -6.91 -12.64
N ALA A 187 1.38 -5.66 -12.29
CA ALA A 187 2.74 -5.34 -11.87
C ALA A 187 3.04 -5.93 -10.48
N VAL A 188 4.32 -6.20 -10.22
CA VAL A 188 4.80 -6.71 -8.94
C VAL A 188 5.98 -5.88 -8.47
N THR A 189 5.99 -5.50 -7.19
CA THR A 189 7.17 -4.89 -6.57
C THR A 189 7.90 -5.90 -5.70
N ALA A 190 9.23 -5.84 -5.68
CA ALA A 190 10.03 -6.57 -4.70
C ALA A 190 9.90 -5.93 -3.29
N PRO A 191 10.18 -6.66 -2.21
CA PRO A 191 10.24 -6.09 -0.86
C PRO A 191 11.20 -4.91 -0.77
N GLY A 192 10.79 -3.85 -0.09
CA GLY A 192 11.56 -2.61 0.08
C GLY A 192 11.65 -1.75 -1.19
N THR A 193 10.72 -1.92 -2.14
CA THR A 193 10.68 -1.05 -3.33
C THR A 193 10.17 0.34 -2.94
N VAL A 194 10.84 1.39 -3.41
CA VAL A 194 10.44 2.78 -3.23
C VAL A 194 10.16 3.39 -4.59
N ILE A 195 8.97 3.97 -4.77
CA ILE A 195 8.58 4.60 -6.03
C ILE A 195 8.35 6.08 -5.79
N GLY A 196 9.22 6.92 -6.36
CA GLY A 196 9.14 8.36 -6.20
C GLY A 196 7.87 8.96 -6.82
N ARG A 197 7.49 10.13 -6.29
CA ARG A 197 6.26 10.86 -6.62
C ARG A 197 6.03 11.04 -8.13
N GLY A 198 4.79 10.90 -8.58
CA GLY A 198 4.38 11.12 -9.96
C GLY A 198 4.97 10.14 -10.97
N SER A 199 5.50 9.00 -10.51
CA SER A 199 6.03 7.96 -11.39
C SER A 199 4.92 7.08 -11.97
N VAL A 200 5.19 6.46 -13.11
CA VAL A 200 4.26 5.55 -13.79
C VAL A 200 4.97 4.22 -14.05
N VAL A 201 4.36 3.13 -13.60
CA VAL A 201 4.84 1.77 -13.84
C VAL A 201 3.83 1.07 -14.76
N TYR A 202 4.28 0.58 -15.91
CA TYR A 202 3.39 -0.11 -16.85
C TYR A 202 3.00 -1.50 -16.35
N SER A 203 1.91 -2.01 -16.92
CA SER A 203 1.41 -3.35 -16.65
C SER A 203 2.49 -4.42 -16.83
N LEU A 204 2.38 -5.49 -16.05
CA LEU A 204 3.28 -6.65 -16.06
C LEU A 204 4.74 -6.34 -15.68
N ALA A 205 5.07 -5.11 -15.27
CA ALA A 205 6.41 -4.77 -14.84
C ALA A 205 6.75 -5.44 -13.49
N SER A 206 8.00 -5.90 -13.37
CA SER A 206 8.61 -6.30 -12.10
C SER A 206 9.55 -5.18 -11.64
N VAL A 207 9.21 -4.49 -10.56
CA VAL A 207 9.94 -3.32 -10.06
C VAL A 207 10.74 -3.67 -8.80
N ARG A 208 11.96 -3.14 -8.69
CA ARG A 208 12.83 -3.31 -7.52
C ARG A 208 13.66 -2.06 -7.29
N GLY A 209 13.97 -1.80 -6.02
CA GLY A 209 14.87 -0.72 -5.61
C GLY A 209 14.13 0.61 -5.52
N THR A 210 14.86 1.72 -5.70
CA THR A 210 14.30 3.06 -5.62
C THR A 210 14.18 3.67 -7.01
N LEU A 211 12.95 3.99 -7.42
CA LEU A 211 12.70 4.81 -8.60
C LEU A 211 12.69 6.29 -8.19
N PRO A 212 13.48 7.15 -8.86
CA PRO A 212 13.39 8.60 -8.67
C PRO A 212 11.97 9.12 -8.98
N PRO A 213 11.58 10.29 -8.46
CA PRO A 213 10.33 10.94 -8.82
C PRO A 213 10.19 11.15 -10.34
N ARG A 214 8.95 11.14 -10.82
CA ARG A 214 8.58 11.36 -12.23
C ARG A 214 9.25 10.38 -13.20
N THR A 215 9.40 9.12 -12.79
CA THR A 215 9.99 8.07 -13.62
C THR A 215 8.92 7.27 -14.35
N LEU A 216 9.12 6.99 -15.63
CA LEU A 216 8.32 6.04 -16.40
C LEU A 216 9.04 4.69 -16.50
N VAL A 217 8.45 3.63 -15.94
CA VAL A 217 8.92 2.25 -16.11
C VAL A 217 8.03 1.56 -17.13
N SER A 218 8.57 1.34 -18.32
CA SER A 218 7.89 0.55 -19.36
C SER A 218 8.47 -0.86 -19.44
N TYR A 219 7.60 -1.86 -19.58
CA TYR A 219 7.99 -3.27 -19.77
C TYR A 219 7.36 -3.78 -21.07
N LYS A 220 8.19 -4.16 -22.04
CA LYS A 220 7.76 -4.66 -23.36
C LYS A 220 8.29 -6.08 -23.56
N PRO A 221 7.56 -7.13 -23.12
CA PRO A 221 7.96 -8.50 -23.36
C PRO A 221 7.85 -8.85 -24.85
N GLU A 222 8.76 -9.68 -25.34
CA GLU A 222 8.69 -10.23 -26.70
C GLU A 222 7.78 -11.47 -26.71
N LEU A 223 6.64 -11.40 -27.41
CA LEU A 223 5.75 -12.56 -27.56
C LEU A 223 6.34 -13.56 -28.56
N ARG A 224 6.69 -14.76 -28.09
CA ARG A 224 7.13 -15.87 -28.95
C ARG A 224 5.95 -16.77 -29.29
N ARG A 225 5.72 -17.01 -30.59
CA ARG A 225 4.68 -17.90 -31.11
C ARG A 225 5.34 -19.05 -31.87
N ARG A 226 4.95 -20.30 -31.58
CA ARG A 226 5.39 -21.50 -32.31
C ARG A 226 4.21 -22.46 -32.45
N PRO A 227 4.08 -23.20 -33.56
CA PRO A 227 3.06 -24.24 -33.69
C PRO A 227 3.19 -25.31 -32.60
N LEU A 228 2.07 -25.77 -32.05
CA LEU A 228 2.04 -26.96 -31.20
C LEU A 228 2.36 -28.19 -32.06
N ARG A 229 3.22 -29.09 -31.55
CA ARG A 229 3.44 -30.39 -32.20
C ARG A 229 2.17 -31.23 -32.00
N GLU A 230 1.79 -32.01 -33.02
CA GLU A 230 0.67 -32.93 -32.88
C GLU A 230 0.95 -33.96 -31.76
N PRO A 231 -0.09 -34.36 -31.00
CA PRO A 231 0.03 -35.43 -30.01
C PRO A 231 0.57 -36.70 -30.69
N ARG A 232 1.50 -37.40 -30.03
CA ARG A 232 1.93 -38.75 -30.45
C ARG A 232 0.93 -39.80 -30.02
#